data_AF-A0A3B3RZJ7-F1
#
_entry.id   AF-A0A3B3RZJ7-F1
#
_cell.length_a   1.000
_cell.length_b   1.000
_cell.length_c   1.000
_cell.angle_alpha   90.00
_cell.angle_beta   90.00
_cell.angle_gamma   90.00
#
_symmetry.space_group_name_H-M   'P 1'
#
loop_
_entity.id
_entity.type
_entity.pdbx_description
1 polymer ?
#
loop_
_entity_poly.entity_id
_entity_poly.type
_entity_poly.pdbx_seq_one_letter_code
_entity_poly.pdbx_strand_id
1 'polypeptide(L)'
;MWRPNPEQVLLRQKRIQNINIKYSTQLQKQCCADGMVENLMDYTCERRAEFIIDGAECVSAFLHCCKEAATNRQKAANENLLLARCKPHPQATNIQGVKAVHIVPWIHFVRTPSFNGSCQ
;
A
#
# COMPACT_ATOMS: atom_id res chain seq x y z
N MET A 1 -16.92 -8.97 -3.99
CA MET A 1 -16.65 -8.42 -2.65
C MET A 1 -15.24 -8.84 -2.26
N TRP A 2 -14.26 -7.93 -2.25
CA TRP A 2 -12.88 -8.24 -1.85
C TRP A 2 -12.87 -8.55 -0.35
N ARG A 3 -12.56 -9.79 0.04
CA ARG A 3 -12.23 -10.10 1.43
C ARG A 3 -10.74 -9.83 1.64
N PRO A 4 -10.35 -8.91 2.53
CA PRO A 4 -8.94 -8.73 2.85
C PRO A 4 -8.37 -10.04 3.43
N ASN A 5 -7.13 -10.36 3.08
CA ASN A 5 -6.44 -11.54 3.60
C ASN A 5 -6.39 -11.46 5.15
N PRO A 6 -6.93 -12.46 5.88
CA PRO A 6 -6.96 -12.44 7.35
C PRO A 6 -5.57 -12.36 8.00
N GLU A 7 -4.51 -12.88 7.37
CA GLU A 7 -3.13 -12.73 7.88
C GLU A 7 -2.62 -11.28 7.74
N GLN A 8 -2.94 -10.60 6.63
CA GLN A 8 -2.61 -9.18 6.41
C GLN A 8 -3.34 -8.28 7.43
N VAL A 9 -4.60 -8.61 7.75
CA VAL A 9 -5.36 -7.90 8.79
C VAL A 9 -4.72 -8.10 10.17
N LEU A 10 -4.28 -9.33 10.49
CA LEU A 10 -3.66 -9.66 11.77
C LEU A 10 -2.31 -8.96 11.97
N LEU A 11 -1.48 -8.87 10.92
CA LEU A 11 -0.17 -8.20 10.96
C LEU A 11 -0.32 -6.70 11.18
N ARG A 12 -1.30 -6.06 10.53
CA ARG A 12 -1.68 -4.66 10.75
C ARG A 12 -2.08 -4.43 12.22
N GLN A 13 -2.91 -5.32 12.78
CA GLN A 13 -3.37 -5.22 14.18
C GLN A 13 -2.22 -5.42 15.19
N LYS A 14 -1.30 -6.35 14.92
CA LYS A 14 -0.17 -6.68 15.81
C LYS A 14 0.81 -5.51 15.97
N ARG A 15 1.05 -4.76 14.89
CA ARG A 15 1.93 -3.59 14.92
C ARG A 15 1.30 -2.39 15.62
N ILE A 16 -0.01 -2.19 15.41
CA ILE A 16 -0.82 -1.19 16.13
C ILE A 16 -0.78 -1.42 17.65
N GLN A 17 -0.89 -2.68 18.08
CA GLN A 17 -0.82 -3.02 19.50
C GLN A 17 0.54 -2.70 20.14
N ASN A 18 1.64 -2.96 19.42
CA ASN A 18 2.99 -2.69 19.95
C ASN A 18 3.28 -1.20 20.14
N ILE A 19 2.74 -0.34 19.27
CA ILE A 19 2.89 1.11 19.39
C ILE A 19 2.19 1.65 20.64
N ASN A 20 1.00 1.14 20.94
CA ASN A 20 0.23 1.56 22.12
C ASN A 20 0.92 1.22 23.45
N ILE A 21 1.82 0.23 23.49
CA ILE A 21 2.60 -0.11 24.69
C ILE A 21 3.58 1.01 25.06
N LYS A 22 3.99 1.85 24.10
CA LYS A 22 4.94 2.96 24.35
C LYS A 22 4.37 4.09 25.18
N TYR A 23 3.04 4.21 25.26
CA TYR A 23 2.38 5.29 25.98
C TYR A 23 1.90 4.81 27.35
N SER A 24 2.20 5.58 28.39
CA SER A 24 1.85 5.24 29.78
C SER A 24 0.43 5.70 30.13
N THR A 25 0.04 6.88 29.67
CA THR A 25 -1.26 7.48 29.99
C THR A 25 -2.37 7.00 29.07
N GLN A 26 -3.59 6.92 29.60
CA GLN A 26 -4.76 6.54 28.82
C GLN A 26 -5.04 7.55 27.69
N LEU A 27 -4.82 8.84 27.96
CA LEU A 27 -5.00 9.91 26.99
C LEU A 27 -4.09 9.72 25.77
N GLN A 28 -2.79 9.52 25.98
CA GLN A 28 -1.83 9.32 24.89
C GLN A 28 -2.17 8.08 24.04
N LYS A 29 -2.65 6.99 24.66
CA LYS A 29 -3.10 5.79 23.95
C LYS A 29 -4.31 6.06 23.06
N GLN A 30 -5.28 6.84 23.55
CA GLN A 30 -6.43 7.28 22.75
C GLN A 30 -5.98 8.16 21.57
N CYS A 31 -5.17 9.18 21.83
CA CYS A 31 -4.65 10.06 20.79
C CYS A 31 -3.86 9.29 19.72
N CYS A 32 -3.07 8.30 20.14
CA CYS A 32 -2.39 7.40 19.21
C CYS A 32 -3.38 6.60 18.35
N ALA A 33 -4.40 5.99 18.97
CA ALA A 33 -5.45 5.26 18.27
C ALA A 33 -6.17 6.12 17.23
N ASP A 34 -6.50 7.36 17.58
CA ASP A 34 -7.14 8.33 16.68
C ASP A 34 -6.24 8.69 15.49
N GLY A 35 -4.92 8.80 15.73
CA GLY A 35 -3.92 9.00 14.69
C GLY A 35 -3.91 7.88 13.64
N MET A 36 -4.13 6.64 14.08
CA MET A 36 -4.05 5.45 13.22
C MET A 36 -5.26 5.25 12.30
N VAL A 37 -6.39 5.91 12.59
CA VAL A 37 -7.61 5.87 11.77
C VAL A 37 -7.30 6.32 10.34
N GLU A 38 -7.93 5.63 9.37
CA GLU A 38 -7.77 5.93 7.95
C GLU A 38 -8.40 7.27 7.61
N ASN A 39 -7.70 8.04 6.78
CA ASN A 39 -8.18 9.33 6.35
C ASN A 39 -8.84 9.21 4.97
N LEU A 40 -10.16 9.30 4.94
CA LEU A 40 -10.95 9.27 3.70
C LEU A 40 -10.75 10.51 2.81
N MET A 41 -10.25 11.60 3.39
CA MET A 41 -10.08 12.90 2.72
C MET A 41 -8.62 13.20 2.34
N ASP A 42 -7.70 12.25 2.49
CA ASP A 42 -6.26 12.38 2.17
C ASP A 42 -5.51 13.56 2.82
N TYR A 43 -6.09 14.24 3.81
CA TYR A 43 -5.37 15.19 4.65
C TYR A 43 -4.12 14.60 5.33
N THR A 44 -3.10 15.44 5.44
CA THR A 44 -1.85 15.09 6.13
C THR A 44 -2.09 14.89 7.63
N CYS A 45 -1.17 14.17 8.28
CA CYS A 45 -1.21 14.00 9.73
C CYS A 45 -1.15 15.34 10.46
N GLU A 46 -0.37 16.29 9.93
CA GLU A 46 -0.23 17.66 10.43
C GLU A 46 -1.56 18.40 10.42
N ARG A 47 -2.26 18.40 9.29
CA ARG A 47 -3.57 19.05 9.17
C ARG A 47 -4.62 18.44 10.10
N ARG A 48 -4.58 17.12 10.32
CA ARG A 48 -5.47 16.46 11.27
C ARG A 48 -5.14 16.81 12.73
N ALA A 49 -3.86 17.07 13.02
CA ALA A 49 -3.41 17.40 14.37
C ALA A 49 -3.79 18.82 14.81
N GLU A 50 -4.06 19.73 13.86
CA GLU A 50 -4.53 21.11 14.13
C GLU A 50 -5.84 21.16 14.94
N PHE A 51 -6.65 20.10 14.89
CA PHE A 51 -7.94 20.02 15.59
C PHE A 51 -7.85 19.36 16.97
N ILE A 52 -6.66 18.95 17.41
CA ILE A 52 -6.47 18.29 18.69
C ILE A 52 -6.29 19.35 19.77
N ILE A 53 -7.24 19.41 20.71
CA ILE A 53 -7.25 20.39 21.81
C ILE A 53 -6.77 19.79 23.13
N ASP A 54 -6.53 18.48 23.20
CA ASP A 54 -6.16 17.74 24.41
C ASP A 54 -4.71 17.94 24.88
N GLY A 55 -4.01 18.93 24.29
CA GLY A 55 -2.66 19.34 24.67
C GLY A 55 -1.54 18.72 23.85
N ALA A 56 -0.32 19.22 24.09
CA ALA A 56 0.86 18.92 23.26
C ALA A 56 1.27 17.43 23.30
N GLU A 57 1.05 16.75 24.42
CA GLU A 57 1.34 15.31 24.53
C GLU A 57 0.43 14.49 23.61
N CYS A 58 -0.85 14.83 23.54
CA CYS A 58 -1.82 14.18 22.66
C CYS A 58 -1.48 14.44 21.19
N VAL A 59 -1.17 15.69 20.83
CA VAL A 59 -0.73 16.07 19.48
C VAL A 59 0.51 15.27 19.07
N SER A 60 1.50 15.14 19.96
CA SER A 60 2.72 14.38 19.71
C SER A 60 2.43 12.88 19.50
N ALA A 61 1.62 12.28 20.39
CA ALA A 61 1.22 10.88 20.29
C ALA A 61 0.45 10.60 19.00
N PHE A 62 -0.51 11.47 18.67
CA PHE A 62 -1.30 11.38 17.43
C PHE A 62 -0.42 11.45 16.19
N LEU A 63 0.48 12.43 16.10
CA LEU A 63 1.35 12.62 14.93
C LEU A 63 2.27 11.43 14.72
N HIS A 64 2.86 10.92 15.80
CA HIS A 64 3.71 9.73 15.75
C HIS A 64 2.94 8.53 15.18
N CYS A 65 1.78 8.21 15.76
CA CYS A 65 1.00 7.04 15.35
C CYS A 65 0.35 7.20 13.97
N CYS A 66 -0.05 8.42 13.59
CA CYS A 66 -0.58 8.71 12.26
C CYS A 66 0.44 8.44 11.15
N LYS A 67 1.70 8.90 11.33
CA LYS A 67 2.78 8.68 10.37
C LYS A 67 3.18 7.21 10.26
N GLU A 68 3.22 6.51 11.39
CA GLU A 68 3.53 5.08 11.40
C GLU A 68 2.43 4.28 10.70
N ALA A 69 1.15 4.61 10.93
CA ALA A 69 0.02 4.00 10.23
C ALA A 69 0.04 4.28 8.72
N ALA A 70 0.35 5.51 8.30
CA ALA A 70 0.48 5.87 6.88
C ALA A 70 1.60 5.07 6.20
N THR A 71 2.75 4.94 6.85
CA THR A 71 3.88 4.15 6.37
C THR A 71 3.51 2.67 6.23
N ASN A 72 2.80 2.11 7.21
CA ASN A 72 2.34 0.72 7.16
C ASN A 72 1.32 0.50 6.05
N ARG A 73 0.42 1.46 5.80
CA ARG A 73 -0.52 1.41 4.67
C ARG A 73 0.21 1.40 3.32
N GLN A 74 1.22 2.25 3.15
CA GLN A 74 2.04 2.27 1.93
C GLN A 74 2.78 0.93 1.72
N LYS A 75 3.33 0.35 2.79
CA LYS A 75 3.98 -0.97 2.73
C LYS A 75 2.99 -2.06 2.32
N ALA A 76 1.82 -2.12 2.95
CA ALA A 76 0.78 -3.09 2.60
C ALA A 76 0.26 -2.91 1.18
N ALA A 77 0.11 -1.66 0.72
CA ALA A 77 -0.25 -1.37 -0.67
C ALA A 77 0.83 -1.87 -1.64
N ASN A 78 2.10 -1.61 -1.36
CA ASN A 78 3.21 -2.10 -2.17
C ASN A 78 3.28 -3.63 -2.17
N GLU A 79 3.10 -4.30 -1.03
CA GLU A 79 3.03 -5.76 -0.95
C GLU A 79 1.85 -6.33 -1.76
N ASN A 80 0.68 -5.71 -1.68
CA ASN A 80 -0.48 -6.11 -2.48
C ASN A 80 -0.21 -5.92 -3.98
N LEU A 81 0.47 -4.83 -4.37
CA LEU A 81 0.89 -4.59 -5.76
C LEU A 81 1.91 -5.64 -6.23
N LEU A 82 2.82 -6.08 -5.37
CA LEU A 82 3.75 -7.18 -5.66
C LEU A 82 3.02 -8.51 -5.83
N LEU A 83 1.99 -8.77 -5.01
CA LEU A 83 1.18 -9.98 -5.09
C LEU A 83 0.31 -10.01 -6.36
N ALA A 84 -0.15 -8.86 -6.84
CA ALA A 84 -0.96 -8.73 -8.06
C ALA A 84 -0.16 -8.96 -9.36
N ARG A 85 1.17 -9.09 -9.30
CA ARG A 85 1.99 -9.34 -10.49
C ARG A 85 1.99 -10.83 -10.82
N CYS A 86 1.34 -11.21 -11.92
CA CYS A 86 1.43 -12.58 -12.44
C CYS A 86 2.90 -12.87 -12.78
N LYS A 87 3.47 -13.92 -12.16
CA LYS A 87 4.81 -14.39 -12.55
C LYS A 87 4.74 -14.81 -14.01
N PRO A 88 5.57 -14.26 -14.92
CA PRO A 88 5.71 -14.89 -16.23
C PRO A 88 6.19 -16.32 -15.99
N HIS A 89 5.45 -17.30 -16.49
CA HIS A 89 5.92 -18.68 -16.54
C HIS A 89 7.23 -18.67 -17.35
N PRO A 90 8.33 -19.28 -16.87
CA PRO A 90 9.56 -19.34 -17.64
C PRO A 90 9.37 -20.29 -18.81
N GLN A 91 8.88 -19.78 -19.93
CA GLN A 91 9.21 -20.32 -21.24
C GLN A 91 10.08 -19.26 -21.92
N ALA A 92 11.35 -19.25 -21.55
CA ALA A 92 12.38 -18.65 -22.39
C ALA A 92 12.54 -19.56 -23.61
N THR A 93 11.74 -19.34 -24.66
CA THR A 93 12.06 -19.90 -25.97
C THR A 93 13.13 -19.02 -26.61
N ASN A 94 14.25 -19.67 -26.90
CA ASN A 94 15.43 -19.17 -27.59
C ASN A 94 15.06 -18.21 -28.75
N ILE A 95 15.48 -16.95 -28.66
CA ILE A 95 15.43 -16.01 -29.79
C ILE A 95 16.69 -16.26 -30.63
N GLN A 96 16.62 -17.23 -31.53
CA GLN A 96 17.56 -17.34 -32.64
C GLN A 96 16.87 -16.94 -33.93
N GLY A 97 17.20 -15.73 -34.40
CA GLY A 97 17.02 -15.31 -35.78
C GLY A 97 16.05 -14.16 -35.98
N VAL A 98 16.51 -12.94 -35.73
CA VAL A 98 15.98 -11.77 -36.45
C VAL A 98 16.27 -11.97 -37.94
N LYS A 99 15.23 -12.17 -38.76
CA LYS A 99 15.32 -11.94 -40.20
C LYS A 99 14.60 -10.65 -40.55
N ALA A 100 15.29 -9.85 -41.37
CA ALA A 100 14.89 -8.52 -41.75
C ALA A 100 13.58 -8.51 -42.56
N VAL A 101 12.71 -7.61 -42.10
CA VAL A 101 11.71 -6.79 -42.81
C VAL A 101 11.67 -6.94 -44.32
N HIS A 102 10.50 -7.31 -44.84
CA HIS A 102 10.00 -6.80 -46.12
C HIS A 102 8.51 -6.46 -46.02
N ILE A 103 8.23 -5.15 -46.08
CA ILE A 103 7.13 -4.51 -46.81
C ILE A 103 5.70 -4.78 -46.30
N VAL A 104 5.10 -3.81 -45.57
CA VAL A 104 3.93 -3.02 -46.02
C VAL A 104 3.86 -1.71 -45.21
N PRO A 105 3.70 -0.52 -45.85
CA PRO A 105 3.49 0.74 -45.16
C PRO A 105 1.99 0.96 -44.90
N TRP A 106 1.63 1.56 -43.76
CA TRP A 106 0.26 1.94 -43.32
C TRP A 106 -0.58 0.89 -42.55
N ILE A 107 -0.12 0.45 -41.38
CA ILE A 107 -1.01 0.14 -40.24
C ILE A 107 -0.33 0.66 -38.98
N HIS A 108 -0.90 1.68 -38.32
CA HIS A 108 -0.56 2.00 -36.94
C HIS A 108 -1.09 0.87 -36.05
N PHE A 109 -0.33 -0.21 -35.93
CA PHE A 109 -0.56 -1.23 -34.93
C PHE A 109 0.21 -0.83 -33.68
N VAL A 110 -0.45 -0.15 -32.74
CA VAL A 110 0.02 -0.21 -31.36
C VAL A 110 -0.16 -1.67 -30.98
N ARG A 111 0.92 -2.45 -31.05
CA ARG A 111 0.91 -3.85 -30.63
C ARG A 111 0.72 -3.82 -29.11
N THR A 112 -0.53 -3.80 -28.65
CA THR A 112 -0.84 -4.30 -27.33
C THR A 112 -0.34 -5.74 -27.32
N PRO A 113 0.48 -6.15 -26.33
CA PRO A 113 0.70 -7.56 -26.14
C PRO A 113 -0.68 -8.15 -25.84
N SER A 114 -1.18 -9.01 -26.73
CA SER A 114 -2.26 -9.93 -26.41
C SER A 114 -1.71 -10.84 -25.33
N PHE A 115 -1.90 -10.45 -24.07
CA PHE A 115 -1.63 -11.26 -22.90
C PHE A 115 -2.68 -12.38 -22.89
N ASN A 116 -2.40 -13.48 -23.59
CA ASN A 116 -3.14 -14.72 -23.40
C ASN A 116 -2.53 -15.43 -22.18
N GLY A 117 -2.77 -14.84 -21.02
CA GLY A 117 -2.38 -15.38 -19.73
C GLY A 117 -3.56 -15.23 -18.80
N SER A 118 -4.30 -16.31 -18.58
CA SER A 118 -5.23 -16.40 -17.46
C SER A 118 -4.40 -16.41 -16.17
N CYS A 119 -4.46 -15.31 -15.42
CA CYS A 119 -4.04 -15.33 -14.02
C CYS A 119 -5.12 -16.06 -13.24
N GLN A 120 -4.72 -17.12 -12.54
CA GLN A 120 -5.62 -18.01 -11.81
C GLN A 120 -5.84 -17.50 -10.39
#